data_AF-F0QRX7-F1
#
_entry.id   AF-F0QRX7-F1
#
_cell.length_a   1.000
_cell.length_b   1.000
_cell.length_c   1.000
_cell.angle_alpha   90.00
_cell.angle_beta   90.00
_cell.angle_gamma   90.00
#
_symmetry.space_group_name_H-M   'P 1'
#
loop_
_entity.id
_entity.type
_entity.pdbx_description
1 polymer ?
#
loop_
_entity_poly.entity_id
_entity_poly.type
_entity_poly.pdbx_seq_one_letter_code
_entity_poly.pdbx_strand_id
1 'polypeptide(L)'
;MRSVFNWGLFKGYLKEELSSFEYGFMKKVFSQAAVGFGAFGGLVSALSGISVAVGSGSGIWAFNGIAGITSLISGLILMFYYLPKYRTLPMEVTPSFVKRAYFFLILTYGTFFYILLQGLGWITGNGSDQGQTALIAGAAIFGTTLVAYSIPAAIGFYMNKHTRAVSLYKFLGFCYTAYLVMFVISILSILIASPSFFGSIHILMFILCGIIIFTSPILSTYRMKTVVRYLDESDYVAIKKWELFFVFEILVQLMQMAVYITRFAYQYCLICSGCRR
;
A
#
# COMPACT_ATOMS: atom_id res chain seq x y z
N MET A 1 -20.53 15.38 -0.54
CA MET A 1 -19.95 14.29 0.26
C MET A 1 -19.90 14.75 1.72
N ARG A 2 -20.68 14.16 2.63
CA ARG A 2 -20.60 14.49 4.05
C ARG A 2 -19.24 14.04 4.60
N SER A 3 -18.60 14.85 5.44
CA SER A 3 -17.36 14.48 6.13
C SER A 3 -17.56 13.15 6.85
N VAL A 4 -16.87 12.10 6.38
CA VAL A 4 -16.85 10.75 7.00
C VAL A 4 -16.09 10.79 8.35
N PHE A 5 -15.43 11.91 8.66
CA PHE A 5 -14.61 12.06 9.84
C PHE A 5 -15.18 13.12 10.80
N ASN A 6 -15.74 12.66 11.91
CA ASN A 6 -16.15 13.51 13.02
C ASN A 6 -15.09 13.42 14.12
N TRP A 7 -14.39 14.52 14.39
CA TRP A 7 -13.31 14.58 15.37
C TRP A 7 -13.76 14.29 16.80
N GLY A 8 -15.01 14.63 17.15
CA GLY A 8 -15.60 14.33 18.45
C GLY A 8 -15.82 12.83 18.65
N LEU A 9 -16.38 12.17 17.63
CA LEU A 9 -16.53 10.70 17.62
C LEU A 9 -15.17 10.00 17.61
N PHE A 10 -14.20 10.51 16.85
CA PHE A 10 -12.83 10.00 16.83
C PHE A 10 -12.18 10.03 18.23
N LYS A 11 -12.29 11.16 18.94
CA LYS A 11 -11.80 11.29 20.33
C LYS A 11 -12.51 10.36 21.31
N GLY A 12 -13.81 10.12 21.12
CA GLY A 12 -14.57 9.14 21.90
C GLY A 12 -14.05 7.73 21.67
N TYR A 13 -13.94 7.32 20.40
CA TYR A 13 -13.49 5.98 20.01
C TYR A 13 -12.02 5.70 20.35
N LEU A 14 -11.17 6.73 20.46
CA LEU A 14 -9.79 6.59 20.93
C LEU A 14 -9.71 6.08 22.38
N LYS A 15 -10.66 6.49 23.24
CA LYS A 15 -10.65 6.15 24.67
C LYS A 15 -11.26 4.78 24.95
N GLU A 16 -12.09 4.26 24.06
CA GLU A 16 -12.72 2.95 24.19
C GLU A 16 -11.68 1.82 24.06
N GLU A 17 -11.84 0.82 24.92
CA GLU A 17 -11.13 -0.46 24.83
C GLU A 17 -11.52 -1.22 23.57
N LEU A 18 -10.57 -1.93 22.99
CA LEU A 18 -10.83 -2.83 21.87
C LEU A 18 -11.29 -4.18 22.42
N SER A 19 -12.42 -4.68 21.94
CA SER A 19 -12.85 -6.04 22.27
C SER A 19 -11.89 -7.08 21.65
N SER A 20 -11.90 -8.30 22.20
CA SER A 20 -11.12 -9.42 21.65
C SER A 20 -11.50 -9.71 20.19
N PHE A 21 -12.80 -9.57 19.87
CA PHE A 21 -13.32 -9.71 18.52
C PHE A 21 -12.82 -8.61 17.58
N GLU A 22 -12.96 -7.33 17.96
CA GLU A 22 -12.50 -6.19 17.16
C GLU A 22 -11.01 -6.30 16.84
N TYR A 23 -10.23 -6.69 17.85
CA TYR A 23 -8.81 -6.90 17.72
C TYR A 23 -8.46 -8.06 16.77
N GLY A 24 -9.12 -9.22 16.95
CA GLY A 24 -8.95 -10.38 16.09
C GLY A 24 -9.27 -10.07 14.63
N PHE A 25 -10.34 -9.30 14.40
CA PHE A 25 -10.75 -8.83 13.09
C PHE A 25 -9.67 -7.97 12.43
N MET A 26 -9.21 -6.91 13.11
CA MET A 26 -8.19 -6.00 12.57
C MET A 26 -6.90 -6.75 12.25
N LYS A 27 -6.42 -7.60 13.17
CA LYS A 27 -5.22 -8.42 12.97
C LYS A 27 -5.33 -9.27 11.71
N LYS A 28 -6.45 -9.96 11.53
CA LYS A 28 -6.70 -10.83 10.39
C LYS A 28 -6.72 -10.05 9.07
N VAL A 29 -7.40 -8.91 9.05
CA VAL A 29 -7.47 -8.02 7.88
C VAL A 29 -6.09 -7.47 7.49
N PHE A 30 -5.33 -6.90 8.43
CA PHE A 30 -3.99 -6.38 8.14
C PHE A 30 -3.02 -7.49 7.72
N SER A 31 -3.10 -8.67 8.34
CA SER A 31 -2.24 -9.81 7.97
C SER A 31 -2.54 -10.32 6.56
N GLN A 32 -3.82 -10.48 6.20
CA GLN A 32 -4.21 -10.90 4.85
C GLN A 32 -3.82 -9.87 3.80
N ALA A 33 -4.00 -8.58 4.09
CA ALA A 33 -3.60 -7.51 3.19
C ALA A 33 -2.06 -7.47 3.01
N ALA A 34 -1.28 -7.63 4.08
CA ALA A 34 0.17 -7.68 4.02
C ALA A 34 0.66 -8.87 3.17
N VAL A 35 0.14 -10.08 3.42
CA VAL A 35 0.50 -11.27 2.63
C VAL A 35 0.12 -11.09 1.17
N GLY A 36 -1.09 -10.61 0.88
CA GLY A 36 -1.56 -10.36 -0.48
C GLY A 36 -0.71 -9.33 -1.21
N PHE A 37 -0.33 -8.24 -0.54
CA PHE A 37 0.54 -7.21 -1.09
C PHE A 37 1.97 -7.69 -1.32
N GLY A 38 2.53 -8.46 -0.38
CA GLY A 38 3.86 -9.05 -0.51
C GLY A 38 3.95 -10.03 -1.67
N ALA A 39 2.96 -10.92 -1.81
CA ALA A 39 2.87 -11.85 -2.94
C ALA A 39 2.76 -11.12 -4.28
N PHE A 40 1.91 -10.07 -4.34
CA PHE A 40 1.80 -9.21 -5.50
C PHE A 40 3.13 -8.53 -5.85
N GLY A 41 3.79 -7.90 -4.87
CA GLY A 41 5.05 -7.19 -5.07
C GLY A 41 6.18 -8.11 -5.55
N GLY A 42 6.27 -9.32 -4.97
CA GLY A 42 7.21 -10.35 -5.41
C GLY A 42 6.96 -10.80 -6.85
N LEU A 43 5.69 -11.04 -7.21
CA LEU A 43 5.31 -11.44 -8.56
C LEU A 43 5.63 -10.34 -9.58
N VAL A 44 5.26 -9.09 -9.32
CA VAL A 44 5.53 -7.97 -10.24
C VAL A 44 7.03 -7.72 -10.38
N SER A 45 7.80 -7.76 -9.29
CA SER A 45 9.25 -7.57 -9.34
C SER A 45 9.95 -8.68 -10.14
N ALA A 46 9.50 -9.93 -9.97
CA ALA A 46 10.01 -11.07 -10.74
C ALA A 46 9.67 -10.93 -12.25
N LEU A 47 8.42 -10.58 -12.58
CA LEU A 47 7.99 -10.37 -13.97
C LEU A 47 8.77 -9.24 -14.64
N SER A 48 9.00 -8.12 -13.94
CA SER A 48 9.81 -7.00 -14.45
C SER A 48 11.27 -7.39 -14.65
N GLY A 49 11.85 -8.23 -13.77
CA GLY A 49 13.22 -8.72 -13.93
C GLY A 49 13.37 -9.67 -15.13
N ILE A 50 12.44 -10.62 -15.29
CA ILE A 50 12.43 -11.59 -16.38
C ILE A 50 12.27 -10.89 -17.74
N SER A 51 11.36 -9.91 -17.85
CA SER A 51 11.08 -9.26 -19.13
C SER A 51 12.26 -8.46 -19.69
N VAL A 52 13.20 -8.03 -18.83
CA VAL A 52 14.46 -7.42 -19.27
C VAL A 52 15.45 -8.48 -19.78
N ALA A 53 15.48 -9.66 -19.16
CA ALA A 53 16.36 -10.76 -19.55
C ALA A 53 15.99 -11.41 -20.91
N VAL A 54 14.72 -11.33 -21.31
CA VAL A 54 14.21 -11.92 -22.57
C VAL A 54 14.53 -11.06 -23.82
N GLY A 55 15.12 -9.87 -23.63
CA GLY A 55 15.74 -9.08 -24.69
C GLY A 55 14.80 -8.08 -25.40
N SER A 56 15.33 -6.90 -25.69
CA SER A 56 14.68 -5.72 -26.27
C SER A 56 14.26 -5.89 -27.75
N GLY A 57 13.32 -6.78 -28.04
CA GLY A 57 12.68 -6.89 -29.36
C GLY A 57 11.70 -5.74 -29.64
N SER A 58 11.46 -5.44 -30.92
CA SER A 58 10.50 -4.40 -31.37
C SER A 58 9.08 -4.60 -30.82
N GLY A 59 8.70 -5.83 -30.46
CA GLY A 59 7.42 -6.17 -29.85
C GLY A 59 7.23 -5.71 -28.40
N ILE A 60 8.31 -5.39 -27.66
CA ILE A 60 8.21 -4.97 -26.26
C ILE A 60 7.56 -3.59 -26.13
N TRP A 61 7.84 -2.68 -27.07
CA TRP A 61 7.22 -1.36 -27.08
C TRP A 61 5.71 -1.43 -27.33
N ALA A 62 5.29 -2.29 -28.28
CA ALA A 62 3.88 -2.54 -28.52
C ALA A 62 3.20 -3.19 -27.30
N PHE A 63 3.86 -4.17 -26.67
CA PHE A 63 3.37 -4.81 -25.44
C PHE A 63 3.23 -3.80 -24.28
N ASN A 64 4.24 -2.96 -24.05
CA ASN A 64 4.21 -1.92 -23.02
C ASN A 64 3.11 -0.88 -23.28
N GLY A 65 2.88 -0.51 -24.54
CA GLY A 65 1.78 0.35 -24.95
C GLY A 65 0.41 -0.27 -24.65
N ILE A 66 0.20 -1.53 -25.03
CA ILE A 66 -1.04 -2.27 -24.74
C ILE A 66 -1.24 -2.43 -23.23
N ALA A 67 -0.18 -2.75 -22.48
CA ALA A 67 -0.22 -2.86 -21.03
C ALA A 67 -0.59 -1.51 -20.38
N GLY A 68 -0.08 -0.40 -20.90
CA GLY A 68 -0.41 0.95 -20.45
C GLY A 68 -1.89 1.28 -20.65
N ILE A 69 -2.42 1.04 -21.85
CA ILE A 69 -3.85 1.22 -22.16
C ILE A 69 -4.72 0.31 -21.28
N THR A 70 -4.30 -0.95 -21.10
CA THR A 70 -4.98 -1.91 -20.23
C THR A 70 -5.04 -1.39 -18.80
N SER A 71 -3.92 -0.90 -18.25
CA SER A 71 -3.83 -0.31 -16.91
C SER A 71 -4.78 0.88 -16.73
N LEU A 72 -4.90 1.71 -17.78
CA LEU A 72 -5.75 2.90 -17.76
C LEU A 72 -7.22 2.51 -17.75
N ILE A 73 -7.64 1.63 -18.67
CA ILE A 73 -9.03 1.15 -18.75
C ILE A 73 -9.41 0.42 -17.47
N SER A 74 -8.57 -0.52 -17.00
CA SER A 74 -8.82 -1.28 -15.79
C SER A 74 -8.86 -0.37 -14.55
N GLY A 75 -8.00 0.66 -14.51
CA GLY A 75 -7.96 1.64 -13.43
C GLY A 75 -9.18 2.56 -13.39
N LEU A 76 -9.68 3.00 -14.54
CA LEU A 76 -10.93 3.76 -14.63
C LEU A 76 -12.11 2.92 -14.15
N ILE A 77 -12.21 1.65 -14.57
CA ILE A 77 -13.25 0.74 -14.10
C ILE A 77 -13.14 0.52 -12.58
N LEU A 78 -11.91 0.35 -12.06
CA LEU A 78 -11.68 0.21 -10.63
C LEU A 78 -12.17 1.45 -9.86
N MET A 79 -11.80 2.65 -10.32
CA MET A 79 -12.07 3.91 -9.63
C MET A 79 -13.53 4.35 -9.71
N PHE A 80 -14.20 4.15 -10.84
CA PHE A 80 -15.56 4.65 -11.07
C PHE A 80 -16.65 3.60 -10.82
N TYR A 81 -16.33 2.30 -10.90
CA TYR A 81 -17.33 1.25 -10.75
C TYR A 81 -17.12 0.41 -9.48
N TYR A 82 -15.96 -0.23 -9.33
CA TYR A 82 -15.74 -1.17 -8.23
C TYR A 82 -15.61 -0.49 -6.87
N LEU A 83 -14.81 0.57 -6.78
CA LEU A 83 -14.49 1.25 -5.53
C LEU A 83 -15.68 2.02 -4.94
N PRO A 84 -16.48 2.78 -5.71
CA PRO A 84 -17.67 3.45 -5.20
C PRO A 84 -18.72 2.43 -4.73
N LYS A 85 -18.95 1.37 -5.51
CA LYS A 85 -19.92 0.31 -5.16
C LYS A 85 -19.51 -0.48 -3.92
N TYR A 86 -18.22 -0.76 -3.74
CA TYR A 86 -17.70 -1.35 -2.50
C TYR A 86 -17.97 -0.45 -1.30
N ARG A 87 -17.75 0.86 -1.43
CA ARG A 87 -17.90 1.82 -0.32
C ARG A 87 -19.34 2.08 0.09
N THR A 88 -20.29 2.04 -0.85
CA THR A 88 -21.69 2.35 -0.56
C THR A 88 -22.46 1.15 -0.03
N LEU A 89 -22.24 -0.04 -0.59
CA LEU A 89 -23.06 -1.23 -0.29
C LEU A 89 -22.20 -2.50 -0.15
N PRO A 90 -21.28 -2.57 0.83
CA PRO A 90 -20.35 -3.70 0.97
C PRO A 90 -21.04 -5.05 1.25
N MET A 91 -22.22 -5.02 1.87
CA MET A 91 -22.97 -6.23 2.27
C MET A 91 -23.76 -6.88 1.12
N GLU A 92 -24.13 -6.09 0.11
CA GLU A 92 -24.93 -6.55 -1.05
C GLU A 92 -24.06 -7.09 -2.18
N VAL A 93 -22.74 -7.02 -2.02
CA VAL A 93 -21.79 -7.44 -3.04
C VAL A 93 -21.77 -8.96 -3.19
N THR A 94 -21.91 -9.44 -4.42
CA THR A 94 -21.82 -10.87 -4.74
C THR A 94 -20.36 -11.37 -4.76
N PRO A 95 -20.10 -12.65 -4.46
CA PRO A 95 -18.75 -13.22 -4.52
C PRO A 95 -18.07 -13.08 -5.89
N SER A 96 -18.84 -13.18 -6.97
CA SER A 96 -18.34 -12.99 -8.34
C SER A 96 -17.84 -11.57 -8.58
N PHE A 97 -18.54 -10.58 -8.01
CA PHE A 97 -18.13 -9.19 -8.07
C PHE A 97 -16.84 -8.95 -7.29
N VAL A 98 -16.68 -9.55 -6.10
CA VAL A 98 -15.43 -9.49 -5.31
C VAL A 98 -14.25 -10.00 -6.14
N LYS A 99 -14.37 -11.20 -6.73
CA LYS A 99 -13.31 -11.79 -7.55
C LYS A 99 -12.91 -10.87 -8.71
N ARG A 100 -13.89 -10.28 -9.40
CA ARG A 100 -13.62 -9.32 -10.48
C ARG A 100 -12.93 -8.07 -9.98
N ALA A 101 -13.37 -7.48 -8.86
CA ALA A 101 -12.74 -6.29 -8.29
C ALA A 101 -11.25 -6.52 -7.98
N TYR A 102 -10.90 -7.66 -7.35
CA TYR A 102 -9.51 -8.04 -7.09
C TYR A 102 -8.72 -8.29 -8.37
N PHE A 103 -9.33 -8.92 -9.39
CA PHE A 103 -8.69 -9.09 -10.69
C PHE A 103 -8.37 -7.73 -11.35
N PHE A 104 -9.32 -6.81 -11.39
CA PHE A 104 -9.10 -5.46 -11.92
C PHE A 104 -8.06 -4.68 -11.10
N LEU A 105 -8.01 -4.86 -9.78
CA LEU A 105 -6.98 -4.29 -8.92
C LEU A 105 -5.58 -4.77 -9.31
N ILE A 106 -5.39 -6.09 -9.36
CA ILE A 106 -4.10 -6.72 -9.70
C ILE A 106 -3.70 -6.37 -11.13
N LEU A 107 -4.64 -6.39 -12.07
CA LEU A 107 -4.38 -6.04 -13.47
C LEU A 107 -3.93 -4.59 -13.60
N THR A 108 -4.65 -3.65 -12.97
CA THR A 108 -4.33 -2.22 -13.01
C THR A 108 -2.95 -1.94 -12.44
N TYR A 109 -2.74 -2.30 -11.18
CA TYR A 109 -1.48 -1.97 -10.51
C TYR A 109 -0.34 -2.86 -10.99
N GLY A 110 -0.60 -4.12 -11.36
CA GLY A 110 0.42 -5.03 -11.85
C GLY A 110 1.04 -4.55 -13.16
N THR A 111 0.20 -4.16 -14.13
CA THR A 111 0.67 -3.57 -15.39
C THR A 111 1.33 -2.21 -15.18
N PHE A 112 0.76 -1.36 -14.31
CA PHE A 112 1.31 -0.05 -14.00
C PHE A 112 2.70 -0.12 -13.34
N PHE A 113 2.87 -0.96 -12.31
CA PHE A 113 4.16 -1.15 -11.66
C PHE A 113 5.16 -1.87 -12.56
N TYR A 114 4.71 -2.82 -13.38
CA TYR A 114 5.58 -3.46 -14.36
C TYR A 114 6.23 -2.42 -15.30
N ILE A 115 5.42 -1.51 -15.87
CA ILE A 115 5.91 -0.44 -16.75
C ILE A 115 6.84 0.51 -15.99
N LEU A 116 6.47 0.92 -14.78
CA LEU A 116 7.29 1.85 -14.00
C LEU A 116 8.64 1.25 -13.58
N LEU A 117 8.68 -0.01 -13.16
CA LEU A 117 9.92 -0.69 -12.79
C LEU A 117 10.83 -0.90 -14.00
N GLN A 118 10.26 -1.21 -15.17
CA GLN A 118 11.03 -1.17 -16.40
C GLN A 118 11.59 0.23 -16.66
N GLY A 119 10.76 1.27 -16.62
CA GLY A 119 11.21 2.65 -16.81
C GLY A 119 12.34 3.07 -15.85
N LEU A 120 12.25 2.67 -14.58
CA LEU A 120 13.32 2.87 -13.60
C LEU A 120 14.61 2.15 -14.00
N GLY A 121 14.54 0.89 -14.43
CA GLY A 121 15.69 0.14 -14.92
C GLY A 121 16.37 0.83 -16.12
N TRP A 122 15.60 1.41 -17.04
CA TRP A 122 16.14 2.16 -18.19
C TRP A 122 16.90 3.42 -17.80
N ILE A 123 16.51 4.09 -16.71
CA ILE A 123 17.17 5.32 -16.24
C ILE A 123 18.43 5.00 -15.44
N THR A 124 18.44 3.88 -14.73
CA THR A 124 19.45 3.59 -13.69
C THR A 124 20.52 2.59 -14.11
N GLY A 125 20.25 1.68 -15.06
CA GLY A 125 21.17 0.61 -15.44
C GLY A 125 21.82 0.81 -16.83
N ASN A 126 23.09 0.41 -16.95
CA ASN A 126 23.65 0.02 -18.24
C ASN A 126 23.10 -1.37 -18.62
N GLY A 127 22.93 -1.65 -19.92
CA GLY A 127 22.08 -2.74 -20.43
C GLY A 127 22.29 -4.17 -19.89
N SER A 128 23.41 -4.48 -19.21
CA SER A 128 23.64 -5.78 -18.55
C SER A 128 22.97 -5.93 -17.18
N ASP A 129 22.76 -4.83 -16.44
CA ASP A 129 22.37 -4.86 -15.01
C ASP A 129 20.92 -4.41 -14.78
N GLN A 130 20.22 -4.12 -15.87
CA GLN A 130 18.89 -3.52 -15.86
C GLN A 130 17.82 -4.41 -15.22
N GLY A 131 17.89 -5.73 -15.43
CA GLY A 131 16.94 -6.69 -14.84
C GLY A 131 17.13 -6.84 -13.33
N GLN A 132 18.39 -6.87 -12.87
CA GLN A 132 18.72 -6.92 -11.44
C GLN A 132 18.33 -5.62 -10.73
N THR A 133 18.54 -4.47 -11.38
CA THR A 133 18.17 -3.16 -10.84
C THR A 133 16.66 -3.01 -10.69
N ALA A 134 15.88 -3.45 -11.68
CA ALA A 134 14.41 -3.44 -11.60
C ALA A 134 13.88 -4.35 -10.49
N LEU A 135 14.50 -5.52 -10.28
CA LEU A 135 14.15 -6.44 -9.21
C LEU A 135 14.47 -5.85 -7.83
N ILE A 136 15.65 -5.27 -7.64
CA ILE A 136 16.05 -4.65 -6.36
C ILE A 136 15.19 -3.43 -6.06
N ALA A 137 14.92 -2.58 -7.06
CA ALA A 137 14.05 -1.42 -6.91
C ALA A 137 12.62 -1.83 -6.55
N GLY A 138 12.08 -2.86 -7.22
CA GLY A 138 10.78 -3.45 -6.90
C GLY A 138 10.75 -3.98 -5.47
N ALA A 139 11.74 -4.79 -5.08
CA ALA A 139 11.86 -5.33 -3.74
C ALA A 139 11.96 -4.23 -2.67
N ALA A 140 12.69 -3.14 -2.93
CA ALA A 140 12.79 -2.01 -2.03
C ALA A 140 11.45 -1.25 -1.89
N ILE A 141 10.78 -0.94 -3.00
CA ILE A 141 9.51 -0.18 -2.99
C ILE A 141 8.40 -0.99 -2.32
N PHE A 142 8.21 -2.25 -2.74
CA PHE A 142 7.19 -3.11 -2.16
C PHE A 142 7.55 -3.52 -0.72
N GLY A 143 8.82 -3.79 -0.44
CA GLY A 143 9.30 -4.14 0.89
C GLY A 143 9.12 -3.01 1.90
N THR A 144 9.51 -1.78 1.57
CA THR A 144 9.31 -0.62 2.45
C THR A 144 7.83 -0.35 2.73
N THR A 145 6.98 -0.44 1.69
CA THR A 145 5.53 -0.27 1.83
C THR A 145 4.89 -1.38 2.66
N LEU A 146 5.36 -2.63 2.51
CA LEU A 146 4.94 -3.78 3.30
C LEU A 146 5.29 -3.61 4.78
N VAL A 147 6.51 -3.16 5.08
CA VAL A 147 6.97 -2.96 6.47
C VAL A 147 6.03 -1.98 7.19
N ALA A 148 5.68 -0.86 6.55
CA ALA A 148 4.75 0.10 7.15
C ALA A 148 3.41 -0.54 7.55
N TYR A 149 2.79 -1.33 6.66
CA TYR A 149 1.49 -1.95 6.95
C TYR A 149 1.56 -3.25 7.76
N SER A 150 2.76 -3.84 7.91
CA SER A 150 2.99 -4.97 8.81
C SER A 150 3.02 -4.54 10.28
N ILE A 151 3.28 -3.26 10.58
CA ILE A 151 3.36 -2.73 11.96
C ILE A 151 2.05 -2.97 12.75
N PRO A 152 0.85 -2.60 12.27
CA PRO A 152 -0.41 -2.91 12.96
C PRO A 152 -0.62 -4.41 13.18
N ALA A 153 -0.23 -5.26 12.21
CA ALA A 153 -0.33 -6.71 12.34
C ALA A 153 0.67 -7.26 13.38
N ALA A 154 1.91 -6.79 13.38
CA ALA A 154 2.97 -7.21 14.30
C ALA A 154 2.65 -6.83 15.75
N ILE A 155 2.20 -5.59 15.97
CA ILE A 155 1.64 -5.15 17.26
C ILE A 155 0.43 -6.04 17.62
N GLY A 156 -0.40 -6.34 16.61
CA GLY A 156 -1.47 -7.34 16.60
C GLY A 156 -1.08 -8.75 17.12
N PHE A 157 0.11 -9.23 16.78
CA PHE A 157 0.61 -10.52 17.30
C PHE A 157 1.16 -10.38 18.71
N TYR A 158 1.84 -9.28 19.01
CA TYR A 158 2.49 -9.07 20.31
C TYR A 158 1.48 -8.91 21.45
N MET A 159 0.36 -8.20 21.24
CA MET A 159 -0.61 -7.97 22.32
C MET A 159 -1.50 -9.19 22.59
N ASN A 160 -1.67 -10.14 21.67
CA ASN A 160 -2.37 -11.40 21.96
C ASN A 160 -1.68 -12.22 23.07
N LYS A 161 -0.39 -11.97 23.31
CA LYS A 161 0.39 -12.60 24.39
C LYS A 161 0.10 -11.97 25.76
N HIS A 162 -0.56 -10.81 25.79
CA HIS A 162 -0.92 -10.07 26.99
C HIS A 162 -2.45 -9.88 27.01
N THR A 163 -3.16 -10.67 27.81
CA THR A 163 -4.63 -10.69 28.01
C THR A 163 -5.29 -9.37 28.44
N ARG A 164 -4.59 -8.23 28.38
CA ARG A 164 -5.11 -6.93 28.78
C ARG A 164 -5.82 -6.26 27.62
N ALA A 165 -7.06 -5.82 27.85
CA ALA A 165 -7.75 -4.90 26.97
C ALA A 165 -6.88 -3.64 26.78
N VAL A 166 -6.55 -3.32 25.54
CA VAL A 166 -5.75 -2.15 25.21
C VAL A 166 -6.66 -1.16 24.51
N SER A 167 -6.76 0.04 25.08
CA SER A 167 -7.44 1.17 24.46
C SER A 167 -6.91 1.42 23.04
N LEU A 168 -7.78 1.78 22.11
CA LEU A 168 -7.39 2.15 20.74
C LEU A 168 -6.29 3.23 20.73
N TYR A 169 -6.34 4.17 21.68
CA TYR A 169 -5.31 5.20 21.86
C TYR A 169 -3.90 4.61 22.05
N LYS A 170 -3.75 3.62 22.93
CA LYS A 170 -2.45 2.95 23.16
C LYS A 170 -2.00 2.17 21.93
N PHE A 171 -2.91 1.45 21.27
CA PHE A 171 -2.61 0.74 20.02
C PHE A 171 -2.09 1.69 18.93
N LEU A 172 -2.81 2.79 18.70
CA LEU A 172 -2.41 3.81 17.73
C LEU A 172 -1.14 4.53 18.17
N GLY A 173 -0.91 4.73 19.47
CA GLY A 173 0.34 5.27 20.01
C GLY A 173 1.55 4.40 19.70
N PHE A 174 1.44 3.07 19.82
CA PHE A 174 2.49 2.15 19.41
C PHE A 174 2.74 2.19 17.90
N CYS A 175 1.68 2.18 17.09
CA CYS A 175 1.81 2.33 15.64
C CYS A 175 2.51 3.65 15.29
N TYR A 176 2.07 4.77 15.87
CA TYR A 176 2.66 6.09 15.66
C TYR A 176 4.14 6.14 16.04
N THR A 177 4.51 5.55 17.17
CA THR A 177 5.90 5.49 17.62
C THR A 177 6.75 4.70 16.64
N ALA A 178 6.29 3.52 16.20
CA ALA A 178 7.00 2.70 15.21
C ALA A 178 7.15 3.43 13.86
N TYR A 179 6.11 4.14 13.41
CA TYR A 179 6.16 4.96 12.22
C TYR A 179 7.14 6.13 12.34
N LEU A 180 7.17 6.80 13.48
CA LEU A 180 8.11 7.90 13.75
C LEU A 180 9.56 7.39 13.74
N VAL A 181 9.82 6.22 14.34
CA VAL A 181 11.15 5.59 14.28
C VAL A 181 11.55 5.26 12.84
N MET A 182 10.67 4.64 12.05
CA MET A 182 10.92 4.35 10.64
C MET A 182 11.18 5.62 9.81
N PHE A 183 10.44 6.70 10.10
CA PHE A 183 10.64 8.00 9.46
C PHE A 183 12.01 8.59 9.77
N VAL A 184 12.41 8.60 11.05
CA VAL A 184 13.72 9.11 11.49
C VAL A 184 14.86 8.30 10.87
N ILE A 185 14.76 6.96 10.87
CA ILE A 185 15.75 6.09 10.21
C ILE A 185 15.85 6.41 8.71
N SER A 186 14.72 6.64 8.05
CA SER A 186 14.68 6.96 6.61
C SER A 186 15.33 8.33 6.33
N ILE A 187 15.08 9.34 7.16
CA ILE A 187 15.76 10.65 7.08
C ILE A 187 17.26 10.48 7.27
N LEU A 188 17.70 9.80 8.32
CA LEU A 188 19.13 9.59 8.60
C LEU A 188 19.82 8.84 7.46
N SER A 189 19.17 7.82 6.89
CA SER A 189 19.69 7.07 5.74
C SER A 189 19.88 7.96 4.52
N ILE A 190 18.93 8.86 4.24
CA ILE A 190 19.03 9.82 3.14
C ILE A 190 20.16 10.84 3.39
N LEU A 191 20.27 11.35 4.62
CA LEU A 191 21.31 12.30 5.01
C LEU A 191 22.72 11.73 4.84
N ILE A 192 22.90 10.44 5.15
CA ILE A 192 24.18 9.74 5.01
C ILE A 192 24.46 9.42 3.53
N ALA A 193 23.44 9.00 2.77
CA ALA A 193 23.62 8.49 1.42
C ALA A 193 23.88 9.58 0.36
N SER A 194 23.35 10.80 0.53
CA SER A 194 23.55 11.84 -0.48
C SER A 194 23.45 13.26 0.09
N PRO A 195 24.59 13.97 0.28
CA PRO A 195 24.58 15.37 0.71
C PRO A 195 24.04 16.34 -0.37
N SER A 196 23.84 15.88 -1.62
CA SER A 196 23.20 16.67 -2.68
C SER A 196 21.66 16.62 -2.64
N PHE A 197 21.06 15.88 -1.70
CA PHE A 197 19.61 15.72 -1.55
C PHE A 197 18.89 16.98 -1.00
N PHE A 198 19.63 18.03 -0.65
CA PHE A 198 19.10 19.22 0.04
C PHE A 198 18.39 20.25 -0.87
N GLY A 199 17.80 19.82 -1.96
CA GLY A 199 16.79 20.63 -2.65
C GLY A 199 15.53 20.70 -1.77
N SER A 200 15.08 21.90 -1.41
CA SER A 200 13.89 22.13 -0.56
C SER A 200 12.62 21.43 -1.08
N ILE A 201 12.52 21.21 -2.39
CA ILE A 201 11.42 20.47 -3.04
C ILE A 201 11.48 18.96 -2.72
N HIS A 202 12.65 18.34 -2.66
CA HIS A 202 12.80 16.91 -2.38
C HIS A 202 12.51 16.57 -0.93
N ILE A 203 12.95 17.42 -0.01
CA ILE A 203 12.62 17.30 1.41
C ILE A 203 11.11 17.45 1.61
N LEU A 204 10.48 18.42 0.96
CA LEU A 204 9.03 18.61 1.04
C LEU A 204 8.26 17.39 0.50
N MET A 205 8.65 16.86 -0.66
CA MET A 205 8.02 15.66 -1.23
C MET A 205 8.23 14.42 -0.37
N PHE A 206 9.41 14.26 0.23
CA PHE A 206 9.70 13.16 1.15
C PHE A 206 8.85 13.25 2.42
N ILE A 207 8.72 14.44 3.01
CA ILE A 207 7.86 14.69 4.18
C ILE A 207 6.39 14.41 3.84
N LEU A 208 5.90 14.91 2.70
CA LEU A 208 4.52 14.67 2.26
C LEU A 208 4.26 13.17 2.04
N CYS A 209 5.16 12.46 1.38
CA CYS A 209 5.04 11.01 1.20
C CYS A 209 5.04 10.29 2.55
N GLY A 210 5.96 10.65 3.46
CA GLY A 210 5.99 10.10 4.82
C GLY A 210 4.67 10.29 5.56
N ILE A 211 4.11 11.50 5.57
CA ILE A 211 2.83 11.81 6.22
C ILE A 211 1.70 10.94 5.63
N ILE A 212 1.62 10.80 4.30
CA ILE A 212 0.59 9.98 3.66
C ILE A 212 0.78 8.50 4.04
N ILE A 213 2.02 7.98 3.98
CA ILE A 213 2.38 6.60 4.36
C ILE A 213 1.89 6.27 5.78
N PHE A 214 2.08 7.19 6.72
CA PHE A 214 1.77 6.93 8.13
C PHE A 214 0.32 7.22 8.51
N THR A 215 -0.36 8.14 7.83
CA THR A 215 -1.76 8.50 8.12
C THR A 215 -2.73 7.43 7.64
N SER A 216 -2.41 6.75 6.52
CA SER A 216 -3.31 5.80 5.86
C SER A 216 -3.66 4.56 6.73
N PRO A 217 -2.69 3.86 7.36
CA PRO A 217 -2.99 2.76 8.29
C PRO A 217 -3.88 3.19 9.47
N ILE A 218 -3.65 4.38 10.02
CA ILE A 218 -4.42 4.92 11.16
C ILE A 218 -5.88 5.14 10.76
N LEU A 219 -6.12 5.71 9.57
CA LEU A 219 -7.46 5.93 9.05
C LEU A 219 -8.20 4.60 8.80
N SER A 220 -7.48 3.59 8.31
CA SER A 220 -8.02 2.25 8.11
C SER A 220 -8.38 1.55 9.43
N THR A 221 -7.52 1.63 10.45
CA THR A 221 -7.83 1.14 11.81
C THR A 221 -9.06 1.83 12.38
N TYR A 222 -9.14 3.15 12.24
CA TYR A 222 -10.29 3.92 12.71
C TYR A 222 -11.60 3.47 12.06
N ARG A 223 -11.62 3.34 10.72
CA ARG A 223 -12.81 2.91 9.99
C ARG A 223 -13.21 1.48 10.30
N MET A 224 -12.24 0.58 10.46
CA MET A 224 -12.51 -0.78 10.93
C MET A 224 -13.21 -0.74 12.29
N LYS A 225 -12.70 0.03 13.26
CA LYS A 225 -13.36 0.15 14.57
C LYS A 225 -14.80 0.64 14.46
N THR A 226 -15.05 1.67 13.65
CA THR A 226 -16.42 2.23 13.51
C THR A 226 -17.43 1.25 12.93
N VAL A 227 -16.98 0.24 12.19
CA VAL A 227 -17.86 -0.76 11.56
C VAL A 227 -17.95 -2.02 12.43
N VAL A 228 -16.81 -2.52 12.91
CA VAL A 228 -16.74 -3.82 13.60
C VAL A 228 -17.52 -3.82 14.91
N ARG A 229 -17.63 -2.66 15.57
CA ARG A 229 -18.46 -2.48 16.76
C ARG A 229 -19.93 -2.87 16.56
N TYR A 230 -20.46 -2.69 15.35
CA TYR A 230 -21.86 -2.96 15.04
C TYR A 230 -22.07 -4.30 14.36
N LEU A 231 -21.01 -5.12 14.23
CA LEU A 231 -21.13 -6.47 13.69
C LEU A 231 -21.60 -7.42 14.78
N ASP A 232 -22.58 -8.24 14.43
CA ASP A 232 -22.98 -9.39 15.23
C ASP A 232 -21.89 -10.47 15.11
N GLU A 233 -21.33 -10.89 16.24
CA GLU A 233 -20.29 -11.91 16.31
C GLU A 233 -20.78 -13.30 15.82
N SER A 234 -22.10 -13.52 15.84
CA SER A 234 -22.71 -14.77 15.39
C SER A 234 -22.88 -14.87 13.87
N ASP A 235 -22.91 -13.74 13.15
CA ASP A 235 -23.07 -13.73 11.69
C ASP A 235 -21.72 -13.82 10.96
N TYR A 236 -21.25 -15.07 10.79
CA TYR A 236 -20.00 -15.36 10.08
C TYR A 236 -19.97 -14.83 8.64
N VAL A 237 -21.12 -14.76 7.95
CA VAL A 237 -21.19 -14.33 6.54
C VAL A 237 -20.96 -12.82 6.45
N ALA A 238 -21.61 -12.04 7.32
CA ALA A 238 -21.41 -10.60 7.42
C ALA A 238 -19.96 -10.27 7.75
N ILE A 239 -19.40 -10.93 8.76
CA ILE A 239 -18.00 -10.76 9.17
C ILE A 239 -17.07 -11.00 7.98
N LYS A 240 -17.28 -12.10 7.24
CA LYS A 240 -16.40 -12.44 6.12
C LYS A 240 -16.48 -11.43 4.98
N LYS A 241 -17.66 -10.87 4.69
CA LYS A 241 -17.83 -9.82 3.67
C LYS A 241 -17.09 -8.55 4.08
N TRP A 242 -17.18 -8.14 5.34
CA TRP A 242 -16.44 -6.99 5.85
C TRP A 242 -14.93 -7.21 5.88
N GLU A 243 -14.47 -8.41 6.24
CA GLU A 243 -13.04 -8.75 6.15
C GLU A 243 -12.53 -8.53 4.72
N LEU A 244 -13.22 -9.10 3.72
CA LEU A 244 -12.84 -8.99 2.31
C LEU A 244 -12.88 -7.55 1.80
N PHE A 245 -13.85 -6.75 2.26
CA PHE A 245 -13.94 -5.32 1.98
C PHE A 245 -12.72 -4.56 2.52
N PHE A 246 -12.39 -4.73 3.79
CA PHE A 246 -11.28 -3.98 4.38
C PHE A 246 -9.92 -4.44 3.83
N VAL A 247 -9.75 -5.74 3.54
CA VAL A 247 -8.55 -6.23 2.83
C VAL A 247 -8.43 -5.56 1.46
N PHE A 248 -9.52 -5.49 0.69
CA PHE A 248 -9.51 -4.83 -0.62
C PHE A 248 -9.16 -3.36 -0.51
N GLU A 249 -9.78 -2.65 0.43
CA GLU A 249 -9.53 -1.22 0.65
C GLU A 249 -8.08 -0.94 1.07
N ILE A 250 -7.52 -1.75 1.98
CA ILE A 250 -6.13 -1.63 2.40
C ILE A 250 -5.19 -1.93 1.23
N LEU A 251 -5.48 -2.95 0.41
CA LEU A 251 -4.69 -3.24 -0.78
C LEU A 251 -4.72 -2.07 -1.76
N VAL A 252 -5.87 -1.44 -2.02
CA VAL A 252 -5.93 -0.24 -2.87
C VAL A 252 -5.03 0.87 -2.31
N GLN A 253 -5.10 1.14 -1.00
CA GLN A 253 -4.26 2.16 -0.36
C GLN A 253 -2.77 1.82 -0.46
N LEU A 254 -2.40 0.57 -0.21
CA LEU A 254 -1.04 0.05 -0.33
C LEU A 254 -0.49 0.22 -1.75
N MET A 255 -1.30 -0.12 -2.76
CA MET A 255 -0.91 0.05 -4.16
C MET A 255 -0.77 1.51 -4.53
N GLN A 256 -1.70 2.39 -4.13
CA GLN A 256 -1.57 3.83 -4.35
C GLN A 256 -0.30 4.39 -3.70
N MET A 257 0.03 3.90 -2.50
CA MET A 257 1.24 4.33 -1.80
C MET A 257 2.51 3.94 -2.54
N ALA A 258 2.60 2.67 -2.96
CA ALA A 258 3.73 2.22 -3.75
C ALA A 258 3.86 3.05 -5.05
N VAL A 259 2.75 3.47 -5.68
CA VAL A 259 2.80 4.39 -6.84
C VAL A 259 3.45 5.73 -6.48
N TYR A 260 3.11 6.33 -5.34
CA TYR A 260 3.74 7.57 -4.89
C TYR A 260 5.24 7.41 -4.64
N ILE A 261 5.64 6.32 -3.98
CA ILE A 261 7.05 6.01 -3.72
C ILE A 261 7.80 5.77 -5.05
N THR A 262 7.23 5.03 -6.00
CA THR A 262 7.84 4.80 -7.31
C THR A 262 7.98 6.10 -8.10
N ARG A 263 6.98 6.99 -8.07
CA ARG A 263 7.06 8.32 -8.71
C ARG A 263 8.17 9.17 -8.11
N PHE A 264 8.30 9.15 -6.78
CA PHE A 264 9.39 9.83 -6.09
C PHE A 264 10.76 9.28 -6.52
N ALA A 265 10.92 7.96 -6.55
CA ALA A 265 12.14 7.31 -7.02
C ALA A 265 12.46 7.67 -8.49
N TYR A 266 11.46 7.69 -9.36
CA TYR A 266 11.62 8.03 -10.78
C TYR A 266 12.09 9.47 -10.98
N GLN A 267 11.47 10.43 -10.27
CA GLN A 267 11.88 11.83 -10.31
C GLN A 267 13.31 12.02 -9.76
N TYR A 268 13.64 11.33 -8.67
CA TYR A 268 14.99 11.35 -8.10
C TYR A 268 16.05 10.84 -9.10
N CYS A 269 15.81 9.68 -9.73
CA CYS A 269 16.72 9.09 -10.70
C CYS A 269 16.90 9.98 -11.94
N LEU A 270 15.83 10.55 -12.49
CA LEU A 270 15.90 11.45 -13.65
C LEU A 270 16.77 12.68 -13.37
N ILE A 271 16.60 13.32 -12.22
CA ILE A 271 17.34 14.55 -11.88
C ILE A 271 18.81 14.23 -11.59
N CYS A 272 19.10 13.13 -10.89
CA CYS A 272 20.49 12.69 -10.66
C CYS A 272 21.21 12.36 -11.97
N SER A 273 20.52 11.77 -12.95
CA SER A 273 21.08 11.53 -14.29
C SER A 273 21.25 12.81 -15.10
N GLY A 274 20.41 13.83 -14.90
CA GLY A 274 20.50 15.14 -15.54
C GLY A 274 21.64 16.01 -15.00
N CYS A 275 21.98 15.91 -13.71
CA CYS A 275 23.12 16.60 -13.10
C CYS A 275 24.51 16.01 -13.43
N ARG A 276 24.57 14.89 -14.19
CA ARG A 276 25.82 14.30 -14.69
C ARG A 276 26.24 14.81 -16.08
N ARG A 277 25.57 15.84 -16.62
CA ARG A 277 25.98 16.55 -17.83
C ARG A 277 26.49 17.94 -17.51
#